data_AF-U5EWJ7-F1
#
_entry.id   AF-U5EWJ7-F1
#
_cell.length_a   1.000
_cell.length_b   1.000
_cell.length_c   1.000
_cell.angle_alpha   90.00
_cell.angle_beta   90.00
_cell.angle_gamma   90.00
#
_symmetry.space_group_name_H-M   'P 1'
#
loop_
_entity.id
_entity.type
_entity.pdbx_description
1 polymer ?
#
loop_
_entity_poly.entity_id
_entity_poly.type
_entity_poly.pdbx_seq_one_letter_code
_entity_poly.pdbx_strand_id
1 'polypeptide(L)'
;MSDEEVIKRRLLIDGDGTGDDRRLNVLLKTFIKWCNSTDSTENCQTIQDRMLAQLAQCEFAMKKSDFSANMMKQELKNYSAISETIETGIELAKQQIEQSKESLILAKKIRKNRMEYDVLAKIIQQQPDRKNTINELETLKNDLNQLEEKRKDLDNKLEMKKKEFTVLMRSIMELQNKLELEDVVNGELSNEQSVDDEDKMSCDGEVLSPNTININFGDPPSPDISLSSPEKN
;
A
#
# COMPACT_ATOMS: atom_id res chain seq x y z
N MET A 1 55.81 -41.14 -5.40
CA MET A 1 55.70 -39.81 -6.04
C MET A 1 54.52 -39.89 -6.97
N SER A 2 53.53 -39.02 -6.78
CA SER A 2 52.33 -38.99 -7.64
C SER A 2 52.70 -38.42 -9.01
N ASP A 3 52.06 -38.87 -10.09
CA ASP A 3 52.31 -38.38 -11.45
C ASP A 3 52.15 -36.85 -11.55
N GLU A 4 51.23 -36.26 -10.78
CA GLU A 4 51.09 -34.80 -10.67
C GLU A 4 52.34 -34.12 -10.11
N GLU A 5 53.03 -34.73 -9.14
CA GLU A 5 54.27 -34.18 -8.59
C GLU A 5 55.42 -34.26 -9.61
N VAL A 6 55.43 -35.31 -10.43
CA VAL A 6 56.42 -35.48 -11.50
C VAL A 6 56.16 -34.46 -12.61
N ILE A 7 54.91 -34.28 -13.02
CA ILE A 7 54.51 -33.28 -14.02
C ILE A 7 54.79 -31.87 -13.50
N LYS A 8 54.47 -31.55 -12.25
CA LYS A 8 54.74 -30.25 -11.63
C LYS A 8 56.25 -29.98 -11.53
N ARG A 9 57.07 -30.98 -11.16
CA ARG A 9 58.54 -30.84 -11.19
C ARG A 9 59.08 -30.68 -12.61
N ARG A 10 58.54 -31.43 -13.58
CA ARG A 10 58.95 -31.32 -14.99
C ARG A 10 58.61 -29.94 -15.55
N LEU A 11 57.42 -29.41 -15.26
CA LEU A 11 57.02 -28.05 -15.63
C LEU A 11 57.87 -26.99 -14.92
N LEU A 12 58.24 -27.19 -13.66
CA LEU A 12 59.12 -26.26 -12.94
C LEU A 12 60.56 -26.27 -13.48
N ILE A 13 61.03 -27.42 -13.98
CA ILE A 13 62.37 -27.56 -14.59
C ILE A 13 62.35 -27.03 -16.02
N ASP A 14 61.45 -27.51 -16.88
CA ASP A 14 61.40 -27.21 -18.32
C ASP A 14 60.60 -25.94 -18.67
N GLY A 15 59.82 -25.39 -17.74
CA GLY A 15 58.80 -24.38 -18.04
C GLY A 15 59.27 -22.94 -18.16
N ASP A 16 60.39 -22.52 -17.57
CA ASP A 16 60.71 -21.08 -17.57
C ASP A 16 62.18 -20.70 -17.26
N GLY A 17 63.19 -21.57 -17.45
CA GLY A 17 64.56 -21.07 -17.23
C GLY A 17 65.75 -22.03 -17.36
N THR A 18 65.59 -23.35 -17.27
CA THR A 18 66.77 -24.25 -17.38
C THR A 18 67.22 -24.46 -18.83
N GLY A 19 66.34 -24.22 -19.80
CA GLY A 19 66.67 -24.30 -21.22
C GLY A 19 67.65 -23.20 -21.66
N ASP A 20 67.47 -21.98 -21.18
CA ASP A 20 68.33 -20.84 -21.54
C ASP A 20 69.67 -20.88 -20.80
N ASP A 21 69.70 -21.25 -19.51
CA ASP A 21 70.96 -21.51 -18.80
C ASP A 21 71.77 -22.63 -19.48
N ARG A 22 71.10 -23.71 -19.92
CA ARG A 22 71.73 -24.78 -20.71
C ARG A 22 72.27 -24.27 -22.04
N ARG A 23 71.53 -23.42 -22.77
CA ARG A 23 71.97 -22.82 -24.05
C ARG A 23 73.20 -21.93 -23.85
N LEU A 24 73.19 -21.08 -22.82
CA LEU A 24 74.32 -20.22 -22.46
C LEU A 24 75.54 -21.06 -22.06
N ASN A 25 75.36 -22.10 -21.27
CA ASN A 25 76.43 -23.04 -20.92
C ASN A 25 77.03 -23.75 -22.13
N VAL A 26 76.20 -24.14 -23.11
CA VAL A 26 76.67 -24.77 -24.35
C VAL A 26 77.43 -23.77 -25.22
N LEU A 27 76.95 -22.54 -25.33
CA LEU A 27 77.65 -21.46 -26.03
C LEU A 27 79.01 -21.18 -25.39
N LEU A 28 79.06 -21.06 -24.07
CA LEU A 28 80.30 -20.85 -23.31
C LEU A 28 81.32 -21.98 -23.54
N LYS A 29 80.89 -23.25 -23.47
CA LYS A 29 81.76 -24.41 -23.74
C LYS A 29 82.26 -24.41 -25.18
N THR A 30 81.41 -24.03 -26.14
CA THR A 30 81.77 -23.95 -27.56
C THR A 30 82.79 -22.83 -27.80
N PHE A 31 82.61 -21.68 -27.14
CA PHE A 31 83.53 -20.55 -27.17
C PHE A 31 84.91 -20.90 -26.58
N ILE A 32 84.96 -21.51 -25.40
CA ILE A 32 86.21 -21.95 -24.78
C ILE A 32 86.93 -22.97 -25.68
N LYS A 33 86.19 -23.90 -26.31
CA LYS A 33 86.76 -24.86 -27.25
C LYS A 33 87.34 -24.16 -28.48
N TRP A 34 86.63 -23.18 -29.03
CA TRP A 34 87.06 -22.39 -30.19
C TRP A 34 88.31 -21.55 -29.91
N CYS A 35 88.43 -20.95 -28.71
CA CYS A 35 89.64 -20.20 -28.33
C CYS A 35 90.89 -21.09 -28.19
N ASN A 36 90.71 -22.38 -27.91
CA ASN A 36 91.81 -23.33 -27.68
C ASN A 36 92.06 -24.28 -28.87
N SER A 37 91.29 -24.17 -29.96
CA SER A 37 91.44 -25.04 -31.14
C SER A 37 92.59 -24.58 -32.04
N THR A 38 93.49 -25.50 -32.38
CA THR A 38 94.54 -25.34 -33.41
C THR A 38 94.08 -25.91 -34.76
N ASP A 39 92.79 -25.76 -35.08
CA ASP A 39 92.16 -26.34 -36.27
C ASP A 39 92.40 -25.48 -37.53
N SER A 40 92.18 -26.05 -38.72
CA SER A 40 92.21 -25.34 -40.00
C SER A 40 91.26 -24.13 -40.01
N THR A 41 91.64 -23.06 -40.71
CA THR A 41 90.94 -21.77 -40.76
C THR A 41 89.46 -21.91 -41.14
N GLU A 42 89.10 -22.87 -42.00
CA GLU A 42 87.71 -23.13 -42.41
C GLU A 42 86.83 -23.72 -41.29
N ASN A 43 87.40 -24.58 -40.43
CA ASN A 43 86.68 -25.14 -39.29
C ASN A 43 86.44 -24.08 -38.20
N CYS A 44 87.42 -23.18 -38.03
CA CYS A 44 87.33 -22.04 -37.12
C CYS A 44 86.18 -21.10 -37.50
N GLN A 45 86.03 -20.80 -38.79
CA GLN A 45 84.94 -19.98 -39.34
C GLN A 45 83.56 -20.63 -39.11
N THR A 46 83.43 -21.93 -39.37
CA THR A 46 82.17 -22.67 -39.21
C THR A 46 81.71 -22.70 -37.75
N ILE A 47 82.65 -22.84 -36.81
CA ILE A 47 82.34 -22.79 -35.36
C ILE A 47 81.92 -21.37 -34.95
N GLN A 48 82.57 -20.34 -35.49
CA GLN A 48 82.20 -18.94 -35.26
C GLN A 48 80.76 -18.64 -35.71
N ASP A 49 80.38 -19.04 -36.94
CA ASP A 49 79.02 -18.83 -37.46
C ASP A 49 77.97 -19.57 -36.60
N ARG A 50 78.31 -20.77 -36.12
CA ARG A 50 77.46 -21.53 -35.19
C ARG A 50 77.29 -20.82 -33.85
N MET A 51 78.35 -20.21 -33.31
CA MET A 51 78.27 -19.43 -32.07
C MET A 51 77.42 -18.17 -32.25
N LEU A 52 77.55 -17.47 -33.38
CA LEU A 52 76.71 -16.31 -33.70
C LEU A 52 75.22 -16.68 -33.81
N ALA A 53 74.90 -17.81 -34.44
CA ALA A 53 73.54 -18.32 -34.50
C ALA A 53 72.98 -18.68 -33.11
N GLN A 54 73.79 -19.26 -32.23
CA GLN A 54 73.41 -19.56 -30.84
C GLN A 54 73.21 -18.28 -30.01
N LEU A 55 74.04 -17.26 -30.19
CA LEU A 55 73.88 -15.96 -29.55
C LEU A 55 72.55 -15.31 -29.97
N ALA A 56 72.25 -15.28 -31.27
CA ALA A 56 70.99 -14.72 -31.79
C ALA A 56 69.75 -15.43 -31.21
N GLN A 57 69.83 -16.75 -31.00
CA GLN A 57 68.75 -17.52 -30.34
C GLN A 57 68.59 -17.13 -28.86
N CYS A 58 69.69 -16.90 -28.15
CA CYS A 58 69.64 -16.44 -26.75
C CYS A 58 69.03 -15.03 -26.65
N GLU A 59 69.43 -14.11 -27.53
CA GLU A 59 68.86 -12.77 -27.60
C GLU A 59 67.36 -12.79 -27.91
N PHE A 60 66.93 -13.65 -28.83
CA PHE A 60 65.52 -13.83 -29.16
C PHE A 60 64.73 -14.37 -27.95
N ALA A 61 65.26 -15.37 -27.25
CA ALA A 61 64.63 -15.93 -26.06
C ALA A 61 64.46 -14.87 -24.96
N MET A 62 65.50 -14.06 -24.73
CA MET A 62 65.45 -12.94 -23.77
C MET A 62 64.36 -11.92 -24.14
N LYS A 63 64.32 -11.46 -25.40
CA LYS A 63 63.30 -10.52 -25.87
C LYS A 63 61.88 -11.09 -25.76
N LYS A 64 61.72 -12.38 -26.06
CA LYS A 64 60.44 -13.08 -25.91
C LYS A 64 59.99 -13.13 -24.45
N SER A 65 60.90 -13.41 -23.52
CA SER A 65 60.62 -13.42 -22.08
C SER A 65 60.19 -12.04 -21.59
N ASP A 66 60.93 -10.98 -21.96
CA ASP A 66 60.58 -9.59 -21.59
C ASP A 66 59.21 -9.17 -22.15
N PHE A 67 58.93 -9.48 -23.42
CA PHE A 67 57.63 -9.22 -24.01
C PHE A 67 56.51 -9.97 -23.28
N SER A 68 56.72 -11.25 -22.95
CA SER A 68 55.74 -12.07 -22.23
C SER A 68 55.50 -11.52 -20.81
N ALA A 69 56.55 -11.06 -20.12
CA ALA A 69 56.43 -10.42 -18.82
C ALA A 69 55.62 -9.11 -18.89
N ASN A 70 55.83 -8.29 -19.93
CA ASN A 70 55.07 -7.06 -20.15
C ASN A 70 53.61 -7.35 -20.52
N MET A 71 53.36 -8.36 -21.35
CA MET A 71 52.01 -8.84 -21.66
C MET A 71 51.29 -9.31 -20.39
N MET A 72 51.95 -10.11 -19.55
CA MET A 72 51.39 -10.61 -18.29
C MET A 72 51.04 -9.48 -17.31
N LYS A 73 51.89 -8.43 -17.23
CA LYS A 73 51.57 -7.23 -16.43
C LYS A 73 50.31 -6.52 -16.94
N GLN A 74 50.12 -6.46 -18.26
CA GLN A 74 48.94 -5.85 -18.85
C GLN A 74 47.69 -6.71 -18.60
N GLU A 75 47.79 -8.03 -18.76
CA GLU A 75 46.69 -8.94 -18.46
C GLU A 75 46.28 -8.86 -16.99
N LEU A 76 47.23 -8.75 -16.06
CA LEU A 76 46.93 -8.57 -14.64
C LEU A 76 46.08 -7.31 -14.38
N LYS A 77 46.38 -6.21 -15.07
CA LYS A 77 45.57 -4.97 -14.98
C LYS A 77 44.18 -5.18 -15.56
N ASN A 78 44.06 -5.87 -16.70
CA ASN A 78 42.78 -6.18 -17.30
C ASN A 78 41.92 -7.03 -16.36
N TYR A 79 42.48 -8.08 -15.75
CA TYR A 79 41.77 -8.91 -14.77
C TYR A 79 41.36 -8.12 -13.53
N SER A 80 42.20 -7.21 -13.04
CA SER A 80 41.84 -6.31 -11.94
C SER A 80 40.63 -5.44 -12.31
N ALA A 81 40.61 -4.85 -13.50
CA ALA A 81 39.50 -4.00 -13.96
C ALA A 81 38.21 -4.81 -14.15
N ILE A 82 38.30 -6.04 -14.65
CA ILE A 82 37.16 -6.95 -14.77
C ILE A 82 36.62 -7.32 -13.38
N SER A 83 37.51 -7.59 -12.41
CA SER A 83 37.11 -7.89 -11.03
C SER A 83 36.32 -6.74 -10.41
N GLU A 84 36.81 -5.51 -10.56
CA GLU A 84 36.13 -4.31 -10.06
C GLU A 84 34.77 -4.08 -10.75
N THR A 85 34.69 -4.35 -12.05
CA THR A 85 33.42 -4.28 -12.80
C THR A 85 32.40 -5.31 -12.30
N ILE A 86 32.86 -6.52 -11.97
CA ILE A 86 32.00 -7.57 -11.41
C ILE A 86 31.55 -7.18 -10.00
N GLU A 87 32.45 -6.69 -9.15
CA GLU A 87 32.13 -6.25 -7.78
C GLU A 87 31.10 -5.11 -7.78
N THR A 88 31.30 -4.09 -8.60
CA THR A 88 30.34 -2.99 -8.77
C THR A 88 29.00 -3.48 -9.32
N GLY A 89 29.01 -4.40 -10.29
CA GLY A 89 27.80 -5.04 -10.80
C GLY A 89 27.02 -5.83 -9.73
N ILE A 90 27.73 -6.54 -8.86
CA ILE A 90 27.14 -7.27 -7.71
C ILE A 90 26.48 -6.27 -6.75
N GLU A 91 27.16 -5.17 -6.42
CA GLU A 91 26.63 -4.18 -5.49
C GLU A 91 25.38 -3.49 -6.04
N LEU A 92 25.38 -3.14 -7.34
CA LEU A 92 24.20 -2.61 -8.02
C LEU A 92 23.04 -3.61 -8.02
N ALA A 93 23.30 -4.89 -8.29
CA ALA A 93 22.27 -5.93 -8.25
C ALA A 93 21.67 -6.09 -6.85
N LYS A 94 22.49 -6.03 -5.79
CA LYS A 94 21.99 -6.04 -4.41
C LYS A 94 21.08 -4.85 -4.12
N GLN A 95 21.47 -3.65 -4.55
CA GLN A 95 20.64 -2.45 -4.38
C GLN A 95 19.31 -2.56 -5.13
N GLN A 96 19.32 -3.07 -6.36
CA GLN A 96 18.10 -3.31 -7.14
C GLN A 96 17.17 -4.34 -6.48
N ILE A 97 17.74 -5.39 -5.87
CA ILE A 97 16.98 -6.38 -5.10
C ILE A 97 16.28 -5.71 -3.91
N GLU A 98 17.00 -4.85 -3.17
CA GLU A 98 16.42 -4.18 -2.01
C GLU A 98 15.28 -3.22 -2.41
N GLN A 99 15.48 -2.40 -3.44
CA GLN A 99 14.43 -1.55 -4.01
C GLN A 99 13.22 -2.35 -4.50
N SER A 100 13.46 -3.51 -5.11
CA SER A 100 12.39 -4.40 -5.57
C SER A 100 11.60 -5.01 -4.41
N LYS A 101 12.25 -5.34 -3.28
CA LYS A 101 11.57 -5.80 -2.07
C LYS A 101 10.67 -4.72 -1.48
N GLU A 102 11.16 -3.49 -1.38
CA GLU A 102 10.37 -2.35 -0.89
C GLU A 102 9.15 -2.11 -1.77
N SER A 103 9.37 -2.09 -3.10
CA SER A 103 8.31 -1.95 -4.09
C SER A 103 7.27 -3.08 -3.98
N LEU A 104 7.71 -4.32 -3.73
CA LEU A 104 6.82 -5.46 -3.52
C LEU A 104 5.97 -5.30 -2.26
N ILE A 105 6.54 -4.80 -1.16
CA ILE A 105 5.80 -4.55 0.08
C ILE A 105 4.73 -3.48 -0.15
N LEU A 106 5.09 -2.38 -0.82
CA LEU A 106 4.14 -1.33 -1.19
C LEU A 106 3.02 -1.85 -2.09
N ALA A 107 3.35 -2.62 -3.13
CA ALA A 107 2.37 -3.22 -4.03
C ALA A 107 1.40 -4.16 -3.28
N LYS A 108 1.91 -4.96 -2.34
CA LYS A 108 1.07 -5.81 -1.46
C LYS A 108 0.12 -4.98 -0.61
N LYS A 109 0.61 -3.88 -0.02
CA LYS A 109 -0.22 -2.95 0.78
C LYS A 109 -1.33 -2.32 -0.08
N ILE A 110 -0.99 -1.82 -1.26
CA ILE A 110 -1.97 -1.25 -2.21
C ILE A 110 -3.02 -2.29 -2.59
N ARG A 111 -2.60 -3.53 -2.88
CA ARG A 111 -3.53 -4.61 -3.20
C ARG A 111 -4.48 -4.92 -2.04
N LYS A 112 -3.97 -4.98 -0.81
CA LYS A 112 -4.78 -5.19 0.39
C LYS A 112 -5.82 -4.08 0.55
N ASN A 113 -5.39 -2.82 0.48
CA ASN A 113 -6.27 -1.67 0.58
C ASN A 113 -7.36 -1.70 -0.50
N ARG A 114 -6.99 -2.06 -1.74
CA ARG A 114 -7.96 -2.19 -2.84
C ARG A 114 -9.00 -3.27 -2.56
N MET A 115 -8.60 -4.41 -2.01
CA MET A 115 -9.54 -5.46 -1.61
C MET A 115 -10.47 -5.00 -0.49
N GLU A 116 -9.97 -4.26 0.50
CA GLU A 116 -10.79 -3.68 1.57
C GLU A 116 -11.81 -2.69 1.00
N TYR A 117 -11.41 -1.83 0.06
CA TYR A 117 -12.33 -0.92 -0.65
C TYR A 117 -13.38 -1.68 -1.46
N ASP A 118 -12.99 -2.74 -2.19
CA ASP A 118 -13.92 -3.54 -2.99
C ASP A 118 -14.97 -4.24 -2.10
N VAL A 119 -14.56 -4.73 -0.92
CA VAL A 119 -15.47 -5.32 0.06
C VAL A 119 -16.44 -4.28 0.61
N LEU A 120 -15.94 -3.11 1.01
CA LEU A 120 -16.79 -2.03 1.52
C LEU A 120 -17.76 -1.52 0.44
N ALA A 121 -17.31 -1.38 -0.80
CA ALA A 121 -18.13 -0.98 -1.93
C ALA A 121 -19.27 -1.97 -2.18
N LYS A 122 -19.02 -3.29 -2.07
CA LYS A 122 -20.08 -4.31 -2.16
C LYS A 122 -21.12 -4.16 -1.06
N ILE A 123 -20.70 -3.88 0.17
CA ILE A 123 -21.62 -3.65 1.30
C ILE A 123 -22.46 -2.38 1.06
N ILE A 124 -21.82 -1.29 0.60
CA ILE A 124 -22.51 -0.04 0.26
C ILE A 124 -23.53 -0.25 -0.86
N GLN A 125 -23.20 -1.06 -1.87
CA GLN A 125 -24.11 -1.35 -2.98
C GLN A 125 -25.36 -2.15 -2.58
N GLN A 126 -25.33 -2.86 -1.44
CA GLN A 126 -26.52 -3.52 -0.89
C GLN A 126 -27.51 -2.53 -0.26
N GLN A 127 -27.05 -1.32 0.09
CA GLN A 127 -27.91 -0.28 0.64
C GLN A 127 -28.65 0.47 -0.48
N PRO A 128 -29.88 0.97 -0.21
CA PRO A 128 -30.63 1.73 -1.21
C PRO A 128 -29.90 3.01 -1.61
N ASP A 129 -30.14 3.46 -2.85
CA ASP A 129 -29.50 4.66 -3.37
C ASP A 129 -29.91 5.89 -2.53
N ARG A 130 -28.90 6.64 -2.08
CA ARG A 130 -29.07 7.78 -1.17
C ARG A 130 -30.07 8.80 -1.72
N LYS A 131 -30.06 9.06 -3.03
CA LYS A 131 -30.97 10.03 -3.65
C LYS A 131 -32.43 9.59 -3.53
N ASN A 132 -32.69 8.31 -3.76
CA ASN A 132 -34.04 7.76 -3.68
C ASN A 132 -34.54 7.81 -2.24
N THR A 133 -33.72 7.40 -1.26
CA THR A 133 -34.09 7.46 0.16
C THR A 133 -34.36 8.88 0.65
N ILE A 134 -33.61 9.88 0.15
CA ILE A 134 -33.85 11.30 0.47
C ILE A 134 -35.19 11.76 -0.09
N ASN A 135 -35.48 11.43 -1.35
CA ASN A 135 -36.75 11.80 -1.98
C ASN A 135 -37.94 11.15 -1.25
N GLU A 136 -37.85 9.86 -0.90
CA GLU A 136 -38.86 9.16 -0.11
C GLU A 136 -39.07 9.84 1.26
N LEU A 137 -37.99 10.21 1.95
CA LEU A 137 -38.07 10.96 3.21
C LEU A 137 -38.79 12.30 3.05
N GLU A 138 -38.51 13.03 1.96
CA GLU A 138 -39.16 14.31 1.70
C GLU A 138 -40.66 14.14 1.41
N THR A 139 -41.04 13.13 0.62
CA THR A 139 -42.46 12.82 0.38
C THR A 139 -43.17 12.43 1.67
N LEU A 140 -42.58 11.55 2.48
CA LEU A 140 -43.17 11.11 3.74
C LEU A 140 -43.32 12.27 4.74
N LYS A 141 -42.36 13.20 4.75
CA LYS A 141 -42.43 14.42 5.56
C LYS A 141 -43.57 15.33 5.12
N ASN A 142 -43.78 15.49 3.81
CA ASN A 142 -44.90 16.26 3.29
C ASN A 142 -46.24 15.61 3.64
N ASP A 143 -46.36 14.29 3.53
CA ASP A 143 -47.56 13.54 3.89
C ASP A 143 -47.87 13.65 5.39
N LEU A 144 -46.84 13.60 6.24
CA LEU A 144 -46.97 13.79 7.69
C LEU A 144 -47.52 15.19 8.01
N ASN A 145 -46.95 16.23 7.39
CA ASN A 145 -47.44 17.61 7.56
C ASN A 145 -48.91 17.74 7.13
N GLN A 146 -49.31 17.13 6.01
CA GLN A 146 -50.70 17.14 5.55
C GLN A 146 -51.64 16.40 6.50
N LEU A 147 -51.22 15.26 7.04
CA LEU A 147 -51.99 14.50 8.02
C LEU A 147 -52.15 15.28 9.33
N GLU A 148 -51.11 15.97 9.78
CA GLU A 148 -51.16 16.82 10.96
C GLU A 148 -52.12 18.00 10.77
N GLU A 149 -52.10 18.64 9.59
CA GLU A 149 -53.06 19.69 9.24
C GLU A 149 -54.50 19.17 9.22
N LYS A 150 -54.74 18.01 8.59
CA LYS A 150 -56.07 17.36 8.59
C LYS A 150 -56.52 16.98 9.99
N ARG A 151 -55.62 16.47 10.84
CA ARG A 151 -55.93 16.14 12.24
C ARG A 151 -56.37 17.40 12.98
N LYS A 152 -55.62 18.50 12.84
CA LYS A 152 -55.93 19.79 13.44
C LYS A 152 -57.28 20.34 12.96
N ASP A 153 -57.60 20.21 11.67
CA ASP A 153 -58.90 20.62 11.13
C ASP A 153 -60.06 19.79 11.70
N LEU A 154 -59.90 18.47 11.83
CA LEU A 154 -60.89 17.59 12.46
C LEU A 154 -61.05 17.89 13.96
N ASP A 155 -59.96 18.10 14.68
CA ASP A 155 -59.98 18.49 16.09
C ASP A 155 -60.77 19.80 16.27
N ASN A 156 -60.53 20.80 15.41
CA ASN A 156 -61.28 22.06 15.41
C ASN A 156 -62.78 21.85 15.11
N LYS A 157 -63.13 20.99 14.16
CA LYS A 157 -64.53 20.65 13.85
C LYS A 157 -65.22 19.96 15.03
N LEU A 158 -64.53 19.05 15.69
CA LEU A 158 -65.04 18.33 16.86
C LEU A 158 -65.24 19.30 18.04
N GLU A 159 -64.28 20.19 18.29
CA GLU A 159 -64.37 21.28 19.26
C GLU A 159 -65.59 22.18 19.00
N MET A 160 -65.82 22.57 17.73
CA MET A 160 -67.00 23.35 17.34
C MET A 160 -68.31 22.59 17.60
N LYS A 161 -68.37 21.31 17.26
CA LYS A 161 -69.55 20.47 17.53
C LYS A 161 -69.80 20.27 19.01
N LYS A 162 -68.76 20.12 19.84
CA LYS A 162 -68.88 20.12 21.30
C LYS A 162 -69.51 21.41 21.80
N LYS A 163 -69.04 22.57 21.31
CA LYS A 163 -69.61 23.89 21.67
C LYS A 163 -71.09 24.01 21.26
N GLU A 164 -71.43 23.60 20.04
CA GLU A 164 -72.83 23.57 19.57
C GLU A 164 -73.71 22.67 20.44
N PHE A 165 -73.22 21.48 20.81
CA PHE A 165 -73.93 20.56 21.72
C PHE A 165 -74.11 21.16 23.12
N THR A 166 -73.09 21.82 23.66
CA THR A 166 -73.21 22.51 24.96
C THR A 166 -74.27 23.60 24.93
N VAL A 167 -74.35 24.36 23.82
CA VAL A 167 -75.41 25.37 23.64
C VAL A 167 -76.79 24.71 23.57
N LEU A 168 -76.94 23.63 22.78
CA LEU A 168 -78.20 22.88 22.69
C LEU A 168 -78.62 22.32 24.06
N MET A 169 -77.69 21.70 24.80
CA MET A 169 -77.94 21.19 26.15
C MET A 169 -78.39 22.30 27.10
N ARG A 170 -77.76 23.48 27.04
CA ARG A 170 -78.19 24.64 27.82
C ARG A 170 -79.60 25.10 27.45
N SER A 171 -79.94 25.14 26.16
CA SER A 171 -81.30 25.46 25.71
C SER A 171 -82.34 24.42 26.17
N ILE A 172 -81.98 23.13 26.18
CA ILE A 172 -82.84 22.07 26.73
C ILE A 172 -83.04 22.27 28.23
N MET A 173 -81.97 22.53 29.00
CA MET A 173 -82.08 22.82 30.44
C MET A 173 -82.94 24.06 30.72
N GLU A 174 -82.81 25.10 29.89
CA GLU A 174 -83.64 26.32 30.01
C GLU A 174 -85.12 26.04 29.68
N LEU A 175 -85.42 25.18 28.69
CA LEU A 175 -86.78 24.75 28.38
C LEU A 175 -87.36 23.82 29.45
N GLN A 176 -86.57 22.89 29.99
CA GLN A 176 -86.96 22.04 31.13
C GLN A 176 -87.27 22.90 32.35
N ASN A 177 -86.42 23.87 32.70
CA ASN A 177 -86.71 24.83 33.76
C ASN A 177 -88.00 25.60 33.52
N LYS A 178 -88.30 26.00 32.27
CA LYS A 178 -89.57 26.66 31.93
C LYS A 178 -90.78 25.74 32.06
N LEU A 179 -90.65 24.46 31.70
CA LEU A 179 -91.70 23.46 31.88
C LEU A 179 -91.91 23.13 33.37
N GLU A 180 -90.85 23.00 34.16
CA GLU A 180 -90.96 22.86 35.62
C GLU A 180 -91.60 24.12 36.25
N LEU A 181 -91.33 25.31 35.72
CA LEU A 181 -92.02 26.55 36.12
C LEU A 181 -93.50 26.60 35.68
N GLU A 182 -93.89 25.93 34.58
CA GLU A 182 -95.29 25.77 34.15
C GLU A 182 -96.03 24.68 34.96
N ASP A 183 -95.36 23.60 35.33
CA ASP A 183 -95.90 22.55 36.22
C ASP A 183 -96.13 23.09 37.65
N VAL A 184 -95.39 24.12 38.08
CA VAL A 184 -95.63 24.82 39.35
C VAL A 184 -96.90 25.71 39.32
N VAL A 185 -97.46 26.03 38.14
CA VAL A 185 -98.74 26.78 38.05
C VAL A 185 -99.97 25.85 38.10
N ASN A 186 -99.81 24.54 37.93
CA ASN A 186 -100.88 23.55 38.06
C ASN A 186 -100.50 22.38 38.98
N GLY A 187 -100.22 22.68 40.25
CA GLY A 187 -100.21 21.64 41.29
C GLY A 187 -99.14 21.87 42.35
N GLU A 188 -99.58 22.36 43.50
CA GLU A 188 -98.78 22.36 44.72
C GLU A 188 -98.46 20.94 45.22
N LEU A 189 -97.17 20.76 45.49
CA LEU A 189 -96.54 20.22 46.70
C LEU A 189 -96.20 18.73 46.86
N SER A 190 -94.96 18.58 47.37
CA SER A 190 -94.34 17.51 48.17
C SER A 190 -93.57 16.44 47.38
N ASN A 191 -92.34 16.05 47.73
CA ASN A 191 -91.48 16.34 48.86
C ASN A 191 -90.01 15.99 48.54
N GLU A 192 -89.13 16.53 49.38
CA GLU A 192 -87.66 16.44 49.50
C GLU A 192 -87.01 15.04 49.42
N GLN A 193 -85.78 14.98 48.88
CA GLN A 193 -84.52 14.68 49.61
C GLN A 193 -83.38 14.35 48.62
N SER A 194 -82.39 15.26 48.48
CA SER A 194 -81.00 15.16 48.97
C SER A 194 -80.19 13.97 48.45
N VAL A 195 -79.04 14.22 47.80
CA VAL A 195 -77.68 14.05 48.35
C VAL A 195 -76.65 14.65 47.36
N ASP A 196 -75.81 15.51 47.91
CA ASP A 196 -74.51 16.04 47.47
C ASP A 196 -73.58 14.92 46.94
N ASP A 197 -72.46 15.05 46.25
CA ASP A 197 -71.58 16.14 45.85
C ASP A 197 -70.56 15.47 44.90
N GLU A 198 -69.98 16.29 44.02
CA GLU A 198 -68.61 16.21 43.53
C GLU A 198 -68.10 15.06 42.62
N ASP A 199 -67.48 15.56 41.55
CA ASP A 199 -66.17 15.19 41.03
C ASP A 199 -66.00 14.39 39.72
N LYS A 200 -65.27 15.08 38.83
CA LYS A 200 -64.38 14.63 37.76
C LYS A 200 -64.97 14.10 36.45
N MET A 201 -65.12 15.07 35.56
CA MET A 201 -64.74 14.99 34.16
C MET A 201 -63.28 14.48 34.03
N SER A 202 -63.07 13.20 33.72
CA SER A 202 -61.74 12.69 33.33
C SER A 202 -61.62 12.70 31.81
N CYS A 203 -60.68 13.52 31.34
CA CYS A 203 -60.20 13.56 29.97
C CYS A 203 -59.05 12.54 29.87
N ASP A 204 -59.34 11.27 29.61
CA ASP A 204 -58.28 10.30 29.32
C ASP A 204 -57.86 10.44 27.84
N GLY A 205 -57.05 11.47 27.60
CA GLY A 205 -56.08 11.47 26.53
C GLY A 205 -54.83 10.77 27.02
N GLU A 206 -54.57 9.56 26.54
CA GLU A 206 -53.25 8.94 26.65
C GLU A 206 -52.25 9.81 25.86
N VAL A 207 -51.59 10.72 26.57
CA VAL A 207 -50.32 11.29 26.13
C VAL A 207 -49.27 10.20 26.37
N LEU A 208 -49.01 9.40 25.34
CA LEU A 208 -47.74 8.68 25.25
C LEU A 208 -46.62 9.73 25.21
N SER A 209 -45.92 9.83 26.33
CA SER A 209 -44.62 10.49 26.42
C SER A 209 -43.70 9.99 25.31
N PRO A 210 -43.06 10.87 24.52
CA PRO A 210 -41.92 10.44 23.73
C PRO A 210 -40.81 10.06 24.72
N ASN A 211 -40.47 8.77 24.77
CA ASN A 211 -39.17 8.34 25.23
C ASN A 211 -38.12 9.13 24.42
N THR A 212 -37.46 10.07 25.07
CA THR A 212 -36.20 10.64 24.61
C THR A 212 -35.15 9.54 24.66
N ILE A 213 -35.09 8.74 23.59
CA ILE A 213 -33.85 8.04 23.26
C ILE A 213 -32.89 9.14 22.82
N ASN A 214 -32.03 9.56 23.74
CA ASN A 214 -30.88 10.38 23.43
C ASN A 214 -29.87 9.52 22.65
N ILE A 215 -30.11 9.35 21.34
CA ILE A 215 -29.08 8.87 20.43
C ILE A 215 -28.17 10.06 20.18
N ASN A 216 -27.08 10.09 20.92
CA ASN A 216 -25.96 10.97 20.66
C ASN A 216 -25.43 10.65 19.25
N PHE A 217 -25.94 11.33 18.23
CA PHE A 217 -25.26 11.44 16.95
C PHE A 217 -24.02 12.27 17.22
N GLY A 218 -22.92 11.59 17.54
CA GLY A 218 -21.61 12.19 17.54
C GLY A 218 -21.43 12.93 16.22
N ASP A 219 -21.00 14.18 16.31
CA ASP A 219 -20.71 15.03 15.17
C ASP A 219 -19.91 14.24 14.11
N PRO A 220 -20.24 14.39 12.82
CA PRO A 220 -19.39 13.86 11.77
C PRO A 220 -18.00 14.48 11.95
N PRO A 221 -16.90 13.70 11.97
CA PRO A 221 -15.59 14.29 12.00
C PRO A 221 -15.42 15.14 10.73
N SER A 222 -15.20 16.44 10.94
CA SER A 222 -14.79 17.37 9.91
C SER A 222 -13.63 16.76 9.13
N PRO A 223 -13.67 16.72 7.80
CA PRO A 223 -12.50 16.31 7.04
C PRO A 223 -11.46 17.43 7.15
N ASP A 224 -10.44 17.21 7.98
CA ASP A 224 -9.17 17.94 7.91
C ASP A 224 -8.51 17.59 6.58
N ILE A 225 -8.97 18.27 5.53
CA ILE A 225 -8.28 18.33 4.25
C ILE A 225 -7.11 19.31 4.44
N SER A 226 -6.03 18.79 5.02
CA SER A 226 -4.69 19.36 4.82
C SER A 226 -4.26 19.02 3.39
N LEU A 227 -4.76 19.80 2.43
CA LEU A 227 -4.14 19.91 1.11
C LEU A 227 -2.81 20.64 1.28
N SER A 228 -1.75 19.93 1.65
CA SER A 228 -0.40 20.35 1.28
C SER A 228 -0.17 19.94 -0.17
N SER A 229 -0.05 20.95 -1.03
CA SER A 229 0.31 20.86 -2.44
C SER A 229 1.52 19.97 -2.71
N PRO A 230 1.73 19.58 -3.98
CA PRO A 230 2.90 20.14 -4.64
C PRO A 230 2.53 20.88 -5.92
N GLU A 231 2.99 22.13 -5.98
CA GLU A 231 3.17 22.90 -7.22
C GLU A 231 3.96 22.07 -8.22
N LYS A 232 3.45 21.98 -9.45
CA LYS A 232 4.24 21.53 -10.61
C LYS A 232 4.78 22.77 -11.31
N ASN A 233 6.11 22.88 -11.32
CA ASN A 233 6.86 23.51 -12.39
C ASN A 233 6.69 22.72 -13.69
#